data_AF-A0A7W0P9U1-F1
#
_entry.id   AF-A0A7W0P9U1-F1
#
_cell.length_a   1.000
_cell.length_b   1.000
_cell.length_c   1.000
_cell.angle_alpha   90.00
_cell.angle_beta   90.00
_cell.angle_gamma   90.00
#
_symmetry.space_group_name_H-M   'P 1'
#
loop_
_entity.id
_entity.type
_entity.pdbx_description
1 polymer ?
#
loop_
_entity_poly.entity_id
_entity_poly.type
_entity_poly.pdbx_seq_one_letter_code
_entity_poly.pdbx_strand_id
1 'polypeptide(L)' 'MKIAVGGKGGAGKTTVAGTLARAFAQSGHSVLALDADTNPMLGISLGLGPEQTD' A
#
# COMPACT_ATOMS: atom_id res chain seq x y z
N MET A 1 -7.08 10.48 9.46
CA MET A 1 -6.17 9.60 10.24
C MET A 1 -4.88 9.42 9.44
N LYS A 2 -3.74 9.18 10.10
CA LYS A 2 -2.45 8.89 9.44
C LYS A 2 -1.87 7.60 10.02
N ILE A 3 -1.47 6.65 9.18
CA ILE A 3 -0.94 5.34 9.57
C ILE A 3 0.38 5.12 8.83
N ALA A 4 1.41 4.67 9.54
CA ALA A 4 2.69 4.28 8.98
C ALA A 4 2.93 2.79 9.26
N VAL A 5 3.34 2.03 8.25
CA VAL A 5 3.63 0.59 8.35
C VAL A 5 5.13 0.38 8.15
N GLY A 6 5.85 0.07 9.23
CA GLY A 6 7.29 -0.17 9.24
C GLY A 6 7.66 -1.62 9.56
N GLY A 7 8.90 -2.01 9.26
CA GLY A 7 9.41 -3.36 9.52
C GLY A 7 10.67 -3.70 8.71
N LYS A 8 11.30 -4.84 9.03
CA LYS A 8 12.46 -5.35 8.28
C LYS A 8 12.09 -5.79 6.85
N GLY A 9 13.11 -6.07 6.02
CA GLY A 9 12.91 -6.71 4.72
C GLY A 9 12.13 -8.02 4.82
N GLY A 10 11.09 -8.17 3.99
CA GLY A 10 10.23 -9.37 3.99
C GLY A 10 9.27 -9.49 5.17
N ALA A 11 9.09 -8.47 6.02
CA ALA A 11 8.10 -8.50 7.11
C ALA A 11 6.62 -8.40 6.66
N GLY A 12 6.35 -8.29 5.36
CA GLY A 12 4.99 -8.15 4.83
C GLY A 12 4.42 -6.73 4.88
N LYS A 13 5.26 -5.70 5.02
CA LYS A 13 4.84 -4.28 5.11
C LYS A 13 3.88 -3.87 4.00
N THR A 14 4.24 -4.12 2.75
CA THR A 14 3.45 -3.75 1.57
C THR A 14 2.11 -4.47 1.54
N THR A 15 2.09 -5.75 1.92
CA THR A 15 0.86 -6.53 2.04
C THR A 15 -0.08 -5.94 3.09
N VAL A 16 0.44 -5.60 4.27
CA VAL A 16 -0.35 -4.97 5.34
C VAL A 16 -0.83 -3.58 4.91
N ALA A 17 0.04 -2.75 4.35
CA ALA A 17 -0.30 -1.40 3.88
C ALA A 17 -1.38 -1.43 2.79
N GLY A 18 -1.25 -2.30 1.78
CA GLY A 18 -2.24 -2.47 0.72
C GLY A 18 -3.57 -3.00 1.23
N THR A 19 -3.54 -3.96 2.17
CA THR A 19 -4.76 -4.50 2.80
C THR A 19 -5.50 -3.43 3.59
N LEU A 20 -4.80 -2.65 4.41
CA LEU A 20 -5.38 -1.53 5.16
C LEU A 20 -5.98 -0.48 4.23
N ALA A 21 -5.24 -0.09 3.18
CA ALA A 21 -5.71 0.89 2.22
C ALA A 21 -7.02 0.43 1.55
N ARG A 22 -7.08 -0.83 1.10
CA ARG A 22 -8.31 -1.42 0.52
C ARG A 22 -9.45 -1.47 1.52
N ALA A 23 -9.21 -1.95 2.74
CA ALA A 23 -10.24 -2.07 3.77
C ALA A 23 -10.85 -0.69 4.14
N PHE A 24 -10.02 0.34 4.30
CA PHE A 24 -10.51 1.69 4.59
C PHE A 24 -11.29 2.30 3.43
N ALA A 25 -10.81 2.12 2.19
CA ALA A 25 -11.50 2.60 1.00
C ALA A 25 -12.87 1.92 0.83
N GLN A 26 -12.94 0.60 1.01
CA GLN A 26 -14.19 -0.17 1.00
C GLN A 26 -15.16 0.26 2.10
N SER A 27 -14.64 0.76 3.23
CA SER A 27 -15.45 1.32 4.32
C SER A 27 -15.89 2.77 4.08
N GLY A 28 -15.69 3.31 2.87
CA GLY A 28 -16.14 4.66 2.49
C GLY A 28 -15.18 5.79 2.83
N HIS A 29 -13.96 5.49 3.28
CA HIS A 29 -12.97 6.52 3.56
C HIS A 29 -12.24 6.97 2.29
N SER A 30 -11.95 8.27 2.18
CA SER A 30 -10.94 8.75 1.23
C SER A 30 -9.55 8.31 1.72
N VAL A 31 -8.86 7.51 0.91
CA VAL A 31 -7.56 6.93 1.24
C VAL A 31 -6.52 7.42 0.27
N LEU A 32 -5.43 7.98 0.81
CA LEU A 32 -4.17 8.18 0.10
C LEU A 32 -3.18 7.12 0.56
N ALA A 33 -2.79 6.23 -0.35
CA ALA A 33 -1.79 5.20 -0.10
C ALA A 33 -0.44 5.67 -0.67
N LEU A 34 0.62 5.59 0.13
CA LEU A 34 1.96 6.02 -0.25
C LEU A 34 2.97 4.91 0.05
N ASP A 35 3.82 4.61 -0.92
CA ASP A 35 4.96 3.70 -0.75
C ASP A 35 6.23 4.52 -0.59
N ALA A 36 6.99 4.21 0.46
CA ALA A 36 8.27 4.87 0.76
C ALA A 36 9.42 3.85 0.82
N ASP A 37 9.19 2.61 0.36
CA ASP A 37 10.23 1.59 0.23
C ASP A 37 11.08 1.85 -1.04
N THR A 38 12.35 1.42 -1.04
CA THR A 38 13.27 1.64 -2.18
C THR A 38 12.89 0.81 -3.42
N ASN A 39 12.06 -0.21 -3.24
CA ASN A 39 11.46 -1.00 -4.31
C ASN A 39 9.93 -0.98 -4.13
N PRO A 40 9.23 0.00 -4.74
CA PRO A 40 7.82 0.24 -4.48
C PRO A 40 6.96 -0.86 -5.12
N MET A 41 6.18 -1.55 -4.28
CA MET A 41 5.30 -2.66 -4.72
C MET A 41 3.84 -2.45 -4.30
N LEU A 42 3.53 -1.31 -3.68
CA LEU A 42 2.18 -1.02 -3.18
C LEU A 42 1.17 -0.86 -4.33
N GLY A 43 1.52 -0.18 -5.41
CA GLY A 43 0.62 0.01 -6.57
C GLY A 43 0.15 -1.33 -7.16
N ILE A 44 1.10 -2.23 -7.42
CA ILE A 44 0.83 -3.60 -7.86
C ILE A 44 -0.04 -4.35 -6.83
N SER A 45 0.26 -4.23 -5.53
CA SER A 45 -0.53 -4.84 -4.45
C SER A 45 -1.96 -4.30 -4.39
N LEU A 46 -2.18 -3.07 -4.85
CA LEU A 46 -3.50 -2.45 -4.97
C LEU A 46 -4.22 -2.82 -6.26
N GLY A 47 -3.60 -3.58 -7.16
CA GLY A 47 -4.18 -4.08 -8.41
C GLY A 47 -3.94 -3.20 -9.63
N LEU A 48 -2.99 -2.25 -9.55
CA LEU A 48 -2.52 -1.51 -10.71
C LEU A 48 -1.62 -2.38 -11.58
N GLY A 49 -1.67 -2.15 -12.90
CA GLY A 49 -0.78 -2.81 -13.86
C GLY A 49 0.61 -2.15 -13.92
N PRO A 50 1.61 -2.82 -14.53
CA PRO A 50 2.98 -2.31 -14.65
C PRO A 50 3.06 -0.90 -15.23
N GLU A 51 2.33 -0.62 -16.32
CA GLU A 51 2.31 0.70 -16.97
C GLU A 51 1.84 1.85 -16.06
N GLN A 52 1.08 1.54 -15.00
CA GLN A 52 0.58 2.53 -14.04
C GLN A 52 1.51 2.69 -12.83
N THR A 53 2.53 1.82 -12.72
CA THR A 53 3.46 1.75 -11.60
C THR A 53 4.92 1.94 -12.00
N ASP A 54 5.19 2.11 -13.29
CA ASP A 54 6.50 2.49 -13.85
C ASP A 54 6.84 3.97 -13.57
#